data_AF-F9W0K0-F1
#
_entry.id   AF-F9W0K0-F1
#
_cell.length_a   1.000
_cell.length_b   1.000
_cell.length_c   1.000
_cell.angle_alpha   90.00
_cell.angle_beta   90.00
_cell.angle_gamma   90.00
#
_symmetry.space_group_name_H-M   'P 1'
#
loop_
_entity.id
_entity.type
_entity.pdbx_description
1 polymer ?
#
loop_
_entity_poly.entity_id
_entity_poly.type
_entity_poly.pdbx_seq_one_letter_code
_entity_poly.pdbx_strand_id
1 'polypeptide(L)'
;SVLVDNALQHGRGMCRIDVSTLQAGELVRITVADEGEGVADEISAHIFRRGFSAGKRPGAGRSGVGLSLARALIEADGGRLELTVRRPPVFAIVVPARYASGYGEEPGEQEDPGQDDSDTDVTRDRVPHR
;
A
#
# COMPACT_ATOMS: atom_id res chain seq x y z
N SER A 1 7.14 -6.10 0.00
CA SER A 1 6.40 -7.08 -0.83
C SER A 1 5.08 -7.58 -0.24
N VAL A 2 4.82 -7.51 1.08
CA VAL A 2 3.65 -8.18 1.73
C VAL A 2 2.30 -7.96 1.02
N LEU A 3 1.91 -6.70 0.74
CA LEU A 3 0.59 -6.44 0.15
C LEU A 3 0.47 -6.97 -1.29
N VAL A 4 1.52 -6.81 -2.09
CA VAL A 4 1.58 -7.34 -3.46
C VAL A 4 1.56 -8.87 -3.43
N ASP A 5 2.33 -9.49 -2.54
CA ASP A 5 2.34 -10.95 -2.39
C ASP A 5 0.95 -11.48 -2.00
N ASN A 6 0.23 -10.76 -1.11
CA ASN A 6 -1.13 -11.11 -0.73
C ASN A 6 -2.10 -10.98 -1.91
N ALA A 7 -2.01 -9.89 -2.68
CA ALA A 7 -2.82 -9.70 -3.89
C ALA A 7 -2.53 -10.80 -4.92
N LEU A 8 -1.26 -11.16 -5.15
CA LEU A 8 -0.88 -12.23 -6.08
C LEU A 8 -1.29 -13.63 -5.60
N GLN A 9 -1.28 -13.88 -4.29
CA GLN A 9 -1.59 -15.20 -3.73
C GLN A 9 -3.09 -15.44 -3.50
N HIS A 10 -3.84 -14.38 -3.19
CA HIS A 10 -5.25 -14.46 -2.76
C HIS A 10 -6.22 -13.74 -3.70
N GLY A 11 -5.74 -12.78 -4.48
CA GLY A 11 -6.54 -12.01 -5.41
C GLY A 11 -6.84 -12.72 -6.73
N ARG A 12 -7.44 -11.96 -7.66
CA ARG A 12 -7.72 -12.36 -9.05
C ARG A 12 -7.52 -11.15 -9.97
N GLY A 13 -7.45 -11.43 -11.27
CA GLY A 13 -7.33 -10.39 -12.31
C GLY A 13 -6.01 -9.62 -12.28
N MET A 14 -6.10 -8.30 -12.26
CA MET A 14 -4.94 -7.41 -12.27
C MET A 14 -4.64 -6.88 -10.85
N CYS A 15 -3.38 -6.99 -10.42
CA CYS A 15 -2.90 -6.26 -9.25
C CYS A 15 -2.52 -4.83 -9.66
N ARG A 16 -3.17 -3.84 -9.04
CA ARG A 16 -2.91 -2.41 -9.28
C ARG A 16 -2.24 -1.78 -8.07
N ILE A 17 -1.21 -0.98 -8.34
CA ILE A 17 -0.54 -0.17 -7.33
C ILE A 17 -0.70 1.29 -7.76
N ASP A 18 -1.28 2.12 -6.91
CA ASP A 18 -1.37 3.57 -7.12
C ASP A 18 -0.61 4.28 -5.98
N VAL A 19 0.24 5.24 -6.33
CA VAL A 19 0.98 6.09 -5.39
C VAL A 19 0.49 7.52 -5.58
N SER A 20 0.14 8.19 -4.50
CA SER A 20 -0.35 9.58 -4.51
C SER A 20 0.18 10.33 -3.30
N THR A 21 0.37 11.64 -3.42
CA THR A 21 0.64 12.51 -2.27
C THR A 21 -0.66 12.98 -1.62
N LEU A 22 -0.62 13.26 -0.32
CA LEU A 22 -1.68 13.93 0.43
C LEU A 22 -1.07 15.11 1.19
N GLN A 23 -1.92 16.04 1.67
CA GLN A 23 -1.50 17.18 2.49
C GLN A 23 -0.32 17.95 1.87
N ALA A 24 -0.46 18.39 0.62
CA ALA A 24 0.57 19.14 -0.10
C ALA A 24 1.95 18.46 -0.11
N GLY A 25 1.99 17.12 -0.19
CA GLY A 25 3.23 16.36 -0.23
C GLY A 25 3.77 15.92 1.13
N GLU A 26 3.13 16.25 2.26
CA GLU A 26 3.57 15.82 3.59
C GLU A 26 3.37 14.32 3.84
N LEU A 27 2.41 13.70 3.16
CA LEU A 27 2.12 12.28 3.28
C LEU A 27 2.15 11.60 1.91
N VAL A 28 2.63 10.36 1.88
CA VAL A 28 2.52 9.47 0.73
C VAL A 28 1.46 8.41 1.03
N ARG A 29 0.51 8.25 0.11
CA ARG A 29 -0.47 7.17 0.10
C ARG A 29 -0.16 6.20 -1.02
N ILE A 30 0.03 4.93 -0.65
CA ILE A 30 0.21 3.81 -1.57
C ILE A 30 -1.00 2.89 -1.42
N THR A 31 -1.74 2.64 -2.50
CA THR A 31 -2.83 1.67 -2.51
C THR A 31 -2.47 0.44 -3.32
N VAL A 32 -2.84 -0.74 -2.83
CA VAL A 32 -2.71 -2.01 -3.53
C VAL A 32 -4.10 -2.63 -3.65
N ALA A 33 -4.53 -2.87 -4.88
CA ALA A 33 -5.84 -3.42 -5.21
C ALA A 33 -5.71 -4.67 -6.09
N ASP A 34 -6.64 -5.61 -5.94
CA ASP A 34 -6.83 -6.74 -6.86
C ASP A 34 -8.32 -6.90 -7.22
N GLU A 35 -8.64 -7.80 -8.15
CA GLU A 35 -10.00 -8.05 -8.64
C GLU A 35 -10.58 -9.37 -8.06
N GLY A 36 -10.04 -9.84 -6.94
CA GLY A 36 -10.50 -11.03 -6.23
C GLY A 36 -11.80 -10.83 -5.45
N GLU A 37 -12.24 -11.91 -4.81
CA GLU A 37 -13.47 -11.95 -3.99
C GLU A 37 -13.39 -11.02 -2.76
N GLY A 38 -12.18 -10.60 -2.40
CA GLY A 38 -11.91 -9.69 -1.31
C GLY A 38 -11.83 -10.35 0.06
N VAL A 39 -12.05 -9.55 1.09
CA VAL A 39 -11.97 -9.99 2.49
C VAL A 39 -13.39 -10.16 3.03
N ALA A 40 -13.70 -11.36 3.53
CA ALA A 40 -14.99 -11.64 4.14
C ALA A 40 -15.19 -10.84 5.44
N ASP A 41 -16.44 -10.49 5.75
CA ASP A 41 -16.75 -9.54 6.83
C ASP A 41 -16.39 -10.11 8.22
N GLU A 42 -16.49 -11.42 8.36
CA GLU A 42 -16.20 -12.17 9.58
C GLU A 42 -14.72 -12.09 9.94
N ILE A 43 -13.86 -11.97 8.93
CA ILE A 43 -12.40 -11.96 9.10
C ILE A 43 -11.78 -10.57 8.97
N SER A 44 -12.48 -9.57 8.42
CA SER A 44 -11.87 -8.25 8.15
C SER A 44 -11.34 -7.56 9.41
N ALA A 45 -11.98 -7.77 10.56
CA ALA A 45 -11.51 -7.28 11.86
C ALA A 45 -10.25 -8.00 12.38
N HIS A 46 -9.92 -9.14 11.79
CA HIS A 46 -8.93 -10.09 12.28
C HIS A 46 -7.68 -10.18 11.40
N ILE A 47 -7.72 -9.73 10.14
CA ILE A 47 -6.64 -9.90 9.16
C ILE A 47 -5.29 -9.27 9.58
N PHE A 48 -5.30 -8.30 10.49
CA PHE A 48 -4.10 -7.66 11.03
C PHE A 48 -3.63 -8.28 12.34
N ARG A 49 -4.36 -9.26 12.90
CA ARG A 49 -3.91 -9.96 14.12
C ARG A 49 -2.71 -10.84 13.80
N ARG A 50 -1.75 -10.84 14.72
CA ARG A 50 -0.56 -11.68 14.61
C ARG A 50 -0.93 -13.15 14.53
N GLY A 51 -0.38 -13.85 13.53
CA GLY A 51 -0.63 -15.28 13.31
C GLY A 51 -1.96 -15.59 12.64
N PHE A 52 -2.72 -14.57 12.19
CA PHE A 52 -3.94 -14.78 11.43
C PHE A 52 -3.63 -15.31 10.03
N SER A 53 -4.24 -16.43 9.65
CA SER A 53 -4.22 -16.96 8.29
C SER A 53 -5.61 -17.46 7.93
N ALA A 54 -6.16 -17.03 6.79
CA ALA A 54 -7.53 -17.32 6.36
C ALA A 54 -7.73 -18.76 5.83
N GLY A 55 -7.02 -19.73 6.41
CA GLY A 55 -7.25 -21.16 6.18
C GLY A 55 -7.03 -21.60 4.72
N LYS A 56 -5.77 -21.78 4.31
CA LYS A 56 -5.42 -22.69 3.20
C LYS A 56 -4.22 -23.54 3.61
N ARG A 57 -4.43 -24.86 3.59
CA ARG A 57 -3.54 -26.02 3.77
C ARG A 57 -2.23 -25.80 4.58
N PRO A 58 -1.94 -26.64 5.61
CA PRO A 58 -0.61 -26.67 6.22
C PRO A 58 0.46 -26.80 5.13
N GLY A 59 1.37 -25.83 5.06
CA GLY A 59 2.47 -25.79 4.08
C GLY A 59 2.23 -25.00 2.78
N ALA A 60 1.07 -24.37 2.57
CA ALA A 60 0.77 -23.65 1.32
C ALA A 60 0.76 -22.10 1.41
N GLY A 61 1.02 -21.50 2.57
CA GLY A 61 0.93 -20.04 2.71
C GLY A 61 1.70 -19.55 3.93
N ARG A 62 2.35 -18.40 3.76
CA ARG A 62 3.20 -17.73 4.75
C ARG A 62 2.46 -17.61 6.09
N SER A 63 3.20 -17.68 7.21
CA SER A 63 2.77 -17.96 8.59
C SER A 63 1.72 -17.03 9.25
N GLY A 64 0.95 -16.24 8.49
CA GLY A 64 0.02 -15.25 9.05
C GLY A 64 0.72 -14.09 9.77
N VAL A 65 2.03 -13.96 9.57
CA VAL A 65 2.85 -12.89 10.17
C VAL A 65 2.87 -11.64 9.29
N GLY A 66 2.66 -11.79 7.98
CA GLY A 66 2.91 -10.75 6.97
C GLY A 66 2.17 -9.44 7.24
N LEU A 67 0.84 -9.46 7.31
CA LEU A 67 0.05 -8.23 7.50
C LEU A 67 0.24 -7.61 8.88
N SER A 68 0.31 -8.42 9.94
CA SER A 68 0.54 -7.92 11.29
C SER A 68 1.91 -7.25 11.45
N LEU A 69 2.95 -7.82 10.84
CA LEU A 69 4.30 -7.25 10.88
C LEU A 69 4.39 -6.01 10.02
N ALA A 70 3.84 -6.04 8.80
CA ALA A 70 3.81 -4.88 7.93
C ALA A 70 3.11 -3.70 8.61
N ARG A 71 1.97 -3.95 9.26
CA ARG A 71 1.26 -2.93 10.04
C ARG A 71 2.11 -2.37 11.17
N ALA A 72 2.73 -3.23 11.98
CA ALA A 72 3.57 -2.78 13.10
C ALA A 72 4.77 -1.93 12.64
N LEU A 73 5.41 -2.29 11.52
CA LEU A 73 6.51 -1.51 10.95
C LEU A 73 6.03 -0.14 10.45
N ILE A 74 4.94 -0.12 9.69
CA ILE A 74 4.35 1.13 9.18
C ILE A 74 3.92 2.04 10.33
N GLU A 75 3.31 1.50 11.38
CA GLU A 75 2.92 2.26 12.58
C GLU A 75 4.15 2.78 13.34
N ALA A 76 5.23 2.00 13.43
CA ALA A 76 6.49 2.46 14.04
C ALA A 76 7.12 3.63 13.28
N ASP A 77 6.94 3.70 11.96
CA ASP A 77 7.38 4.82 11.11
C ASP A 77 6.41 6.01 11.11
N GLY A 78 5.37 5.99 11.96
CA GLY A 78 4.37 7.06 12.07
C GLY A 78 3.29 7.03 10.98
N GLY A 79 3.19 5.93 10.25
CA GLY A 79 2.17 5.70 9.25
C GLY A 79 1.01 4.83 9.74
N ARG A 80 0.17 4.40 8.78
CA ARG A 80 -0.91 3.43 9.00
C ARG A 80 -1.08 2.51 7.81
N LEU A 81 -1.53 1.28 8.11
CA LEU A 81 -1.94 0.29 7.11
C LEU A 81 -3.41 -0.09 7.34
N GLU A 82 -4.23 0.10 6.31
CA GLU A 82 -5.69 -0.07 6.38
C GLU A 82 -6.21 -0.93 5.23
N LEU A 83 -7.33 -1.62 5.45
CA LEU A 83 -8.16 -2.18 4.39
C LEU A 83 -9.29 -1.18 4.11
N THR A 84 -9.17 -0.39 3.05
CA THR A 84 -10.10 0.72 2.75
C THR A 84 -11.32 0.25 1.99
N VAL A 85 -11.18 -0.80 1.16
CA VAL A 85 -12.28 -1.47 0.48
C VAL A 85 -12.14 -2.96 0.72
N ARG A 86 -13.23 -3.63 1.06
CA ARG A 86 -13.21 -5.09 1.30
C ARG A 86 -13.37 -5.90 0.02
N ARG A 87 -14.15 -5.42 -0.95
CA ARG A 87 -14.54 -6.17 -2.15
C ARG A 87 -14.71 -5.25 -3.39
N PRO A 88 -13.91 -5.44 -4.44
CA PRO A 88 -12.60 -6.09 -4.40
C PRO A 88 -11.68 -5.40 -3.35
N PRO A 89 -10.66 -6.09 -2.82
CA PRO A 89 -9.91 -5.58 -1.70
C PRO A 89 -8.99 -4.43 -2.13
N VAL A 90 -8.95 -3.37 -1.33
CA VAL A 90 -7.99 -2.28 -1.48
C VAL A 90 -7.31 -2.05 -0.14
N PHE A 91 -6.00 -2.27 -0.09
CA PHE A 91 -5.18 -1.92 1.06
C PHE A 91 -4.51 -0.57 0.83
N ALA A 92 -4.46 0.27 1.87
CA ALA A 92 -3.80 1.57 1.82
C ALA A 92 -2.70 1.66 2.89
N ILE A 93 -1.51 2.05 2.47
CA ILE A 93 -0.43 2.51 3.33
C ILE A 93 -0.42 4.03 3.26
N VAL A 94 -0.40 4.70 4.40
CA VAL A 94 -0.15 6.14 4.46
C VAL A 94 1.01 6.39 5.42
N VAL A 95 2.05 7.06 4.95
CA VAL A 95 3.27 7.34 5.70
C VAL A 95 3.70 8.79 5.51
N PRO A 96 4.41 9.39 6.47
CA PRO A 96 5.05 10.69 6.26
C PRO A 96 6.00 10.65 5.05
N ALA A 97 5.90 11.65 4.18
CA ALA A 97 6.84 11.88 3.11
C ALA A 97 8.14 12.40 3.73
N ARG A 98 9.02 11.49 4.16
CA ARG A 98 10.38 11.89 4.48
C ARG A 98 11.11 12.03 3.16
N TYR A 99 11.31 13.27 2.73
CA TYR A 99 12.33 13.54 1.73
C TYR A 99 13.63 12.91 2.25
N ALA A 100 14.13 11.91 1.54
CA ALA A 100 15.51 11.49 1.72
C ALA A 100 16.35 12.72 1.30
N SER A 101 16.71 13.56 2.26
CA SER A 101 17.74 14.57 2.11
C SER A 101 19.05 13.82 1.87
N GLY A 102 19.29 13.41 0.62
CA GLY A 102 20.40 12.52 0.30
C GLY A 102 20.54 12.06 -1.15
N TYR A 103 19.68 12.49 -2.08
CA TYR A 103 19.95 12.33 -3.51
C TYR A 103 20.06 13.70 -4.18
N GLY A 104 21.30 14.17 -4.31
CA GLY A 104 21.76 15.15 -5.31
C GLY A 104 21.34 16.61 -5.09
N GLU A 105 22.12 17.36 -4.32
CA GLU A 105 22.33 18.78 -4.63
C GLU A 105 23.13 18.86 -5.95
N GLU A 106 22.45 19.13 -7.07
CA GLU A 106 23.07 19.79 -8.22
C GLU A 106 22.59 21.26 -8.18
N PRO A 107 23.49 22.25 -8.21
CA PRO A 107 23.11 23.64 -8.08
C PRO A 107 22.66 24.25 -9.41
N GLY A 108 21.44 24.82 -9.41
CA GLY A 108 21.08 25.98 -10.19
C GLY A 108 20.28 25.75 -11.48
N GLU A 109 19.03 26.22 -11.48
CA GLU A 109 18.62 27.38 -12.31
C GLU A 109 17.27 27.93 -11.82
N GLN A 110 17.14 29.25 -11.88
CA GLN A 110 16.08 30.05 -11.28
C GLN A 110 14.84 30.16 -12.19
N GLU A 111 13.67 30.09 -11.54
CA GLU A 111 12.37 30.76 -11.79
C GLU A 111 11.62 30.61 -13.13
N ASP A 112 10.38 30.10 -13.04
CA ASP A 112 9.20 30.71 -13.70
C ASP A 112 7.96 30.54 -12.79
N PRO A 113 7.29 31.63 -12.34
CA PRO A 113 6.14 31.54 -11.44
C PRO A 113 4.84 31.45 -12.24
N GLY A 114 4.24 30.26 -12.27
CA GLY A 114 2.84 30.14 -12.71
C GLY A 114 2.41 28.71 -12.97
N GLN A 115 2.00 27.98 -11.94
CA GLN A 115 1.10 26.85 -12.17
C GLN A 115 0.16 26.66 -10.97
N ASP A 116 -1.12 26.65 -11.31
CA ASP A 116 -2.31 26.45 -10.48
C ASP A 116 -2.21 25.16 -9.62
N ASP A 117 -2.26 25.32 -8.29
CA ASP A 117 -2.14 24.24 -7.30
C ASP A 117 -3.41 23.39 -7.26
N SER A 118 -3.50 22.41 -8.17
CA SER A 118 -4.41 21.27 -7.97
C SER A 118 -3.92 19.96 -8.57
N ASP A 119 -2.60 19.74 -8.64
CA ASP A 119 -2.06 18.49 -9.18
C ASP A 119 -1.65 17.53 -8.05
N THR A 120 -2.53 16.57 -7.77
CA THR A 120 -2.14 15.41 -6.97
C THR A 120 -1.33 14.51 -7.89
N ASP A 121 0.00 14.53 -7.78
CA ASP A 121 0.85 13.64 -8.58
C ASP A 121 0.53 12.18 -8.24
N VAL A 122 -0.04 11.43 -9.21
CA VAL A 122 -0.43 10.03 -9.07
C VAL A 122 0.34 9.16 -10.04
N THR A 123 1.28 8.37 -9.51
CA THR A 123 1.99 7.32 -10.27
C THR A 123 1.24 6.00 -10.16
N ARG A 124 1.12 5.25 -11.27
CA ARG A 124 0.38 3.97 -11.33
C ARG A 124 1.22 2.86 -11.93
N ASP A 125 1.25 1.69 -11.28
CA ASP A 125 1.90 0.47 -11.76
C ASP A 125 0.93 -0.73 -11.80
N ARG A 126 1.18 -1.69 -12.71
CA ARG A 126 0.29 -2.83 -12.98
C ARG A 126 1.08 -4.14 -13.01
N VAL A 127 0.68 -5.10 -12.18
CA VAL A 127 1.32 -6.41 -12.08
C VAL A 127 0.30 -7.52 -12.41
N PRO A 128 0.49 -8.30 -13.47
CA PRO A 128 -0.39 -9.42 -13.79
C PRO A 128 -0.19 -10.58 -12.81
N HIS A 129 -1.26 -11.32 -12.50
CA HIS A 129 -1.13 -12.60 -11.82
C HIS A 129 -0.48 -13.65 -12.72
N ARG A 130 0.32 -14.56 -12.13
CA ARG A 130 0.90 -15.73 -12.81
C ARG A 130 -0.05 -16.91 -12.80
#